data_AF-A0A1V6JEA3-F1
#
_entry.id   AF-A0A1V6JEA3-F1
#
_cell.length_a   1.000
_cell.length_b   1.000
_cell.length_c   1.000
_cell.angle_alpha   90.00
_cell.angle_beta   90.00
_cell.angle_gamma   90.00
#
_symmetry.space_group_name_H-M   'P 1'
#
loop_
_entity.id
_entity.type
_entity.pdbx_description
1 polymer ?
#
loop_
_entity_poly.entity_id
_entity_poly.type
_entity_poly.pdbx_seq_one_letter_code
_entity_poly.pdbx_strand_id
1 'polypeptide(L)'
;MKQIFQLSVFVLLATFVFGQQVPREMVILEIGTGTWCTYCPGAAMGADDLLANGCMVAVVENHNGDPFANQYSNARNSFYGITGFPTAIFDGISKVVGGNHSQSMYPTYLPRYNQRIAIPCDFTMDMQITNSGLDYTAVITVTKVAPNTATGLKLHFFVTQSHISYNWQGQNHVNFVNRLMVPDQNGTAIDFSGGDVVIVTLNFSLDPTCPIEDVEFVAGIQAQNKEFLQGTKQAAIDLRVDFTANDTVIPINQPVIFTNNTTGGYIGTPETYQWFFPGATPDTSSLKNPTVTYTECGSHNVKLIVYRGGQIDSLERQAYVQVGPLVNITASPSDTSFWPFNPIVLDATIDDPQATYLWQPGGETTSSITVSFDQYGLGEHTFTVTVNSSGCEITKSHTIYFYGVEGISNNKNHHLDIFPNPASSSLHICVEKPEVYNIYIKDLTGKTIISKPSENFASGNDYILDIKNLSRGIYLLQLVNESSSYTQKLIVR
;
A
#
# COMPACT_ATOMS: atom_id res chain seq x y z
N MET A 1 -18.20 7.13 5.69
CA MET A 1 -17.22 6.03 5.66
C MET A 1 -15.85 6.68 5.72
N LYS A 2 -15.17 6.65 6.87
CA LYS A 2 -13.86 7.29 7.03
C LYS A 2 -12.85 6.50 6.19
N GLN A 3 -12.45 7.00 5.04
CA GLN A 3 -11.29 6.45 4.32
C GLN A 3 -10.05 6.88 5.10
N ILE A 4 -9.52 5.95 5.90
CA ILE A 4 -8.18 6.06 6.45
C ILE A 4 -7.24 5.74 5.29
N PHE A 5 -6.76 6.78 4.61
CA PHE A 5 -5.63 6.62 3.69
C PHE A 5 -4.39 6.39 4.54
N GLN A 6 -3.89 5.16 4.56
CA GLN A 6 -2.54 4.89 5.02
C GLN A 6 -1.58 5.49 3.98
N LEU A 7 -1.14 6.72 4.24
CA LEU A 7 0.02 7.30 3.58
C LEU A 7 1.21 6.41 3.93
N SER A 8 1.65 5.59 2.97
CA SER A 8 2.89 4.85 3.11
C SER A 8 4.03 5.84 2.95
N VAL A 9 4.37 6.53 4.05
CA VAL A 9 5.57 7.36 4.13
C VAL A 9 6.75 6.39 3.97
N PHE A 10 7.37 6.39 2.79
CA PHE A 10 8.72 5.87 2.66
C PHE A 10 9.62 6.78 3.50
N VAL A 11 9.79 6.43 4.79
CA VAL A 11 10.86 6.98 5.60
C VAL A 11 12.14 6.39 5.02
N LEU A 12 12.73 7.07 4.04
CA LEU A 12 14.12 6.86 3.71
C LEU A 12 14.89 7.24 4.97
N LEU A 13 15.27 6.24 5.77
CA LEU A 13 16.05 6.43 6.99
C LEU A 13 17.47 6.83 6.56
N ALA A 14 17.63 8.06 6.07
CA ALA A 14 18.93 8.66 5.86
C ALA A 14 19.55 8.82 7.24
N THR A 15 20.54 7.98 7.55
CA THR A 15 21.38 8.17 8.73
C THR A 15 22.14 9.48 8.54
N PHE A 16 21.60 10.58 9.06
CA PHE A 16 22.30 11.86 9.04
C PHE A 16 23.45 11.79 10.02
N VAL A 17 24.66 12.00 9.50
CA VAL A 17 25.83 12.27 10.34
C VAL A 17 25.66 13.70 10.83
N PHE A 18 25.28 13.87 12.09
CA PHE A 18 25.25 15.19 12.73
C PHE A 18 26.62 15.86 12.62
N GLY A 19 26.65 17.12 12.20
CA GLY A 19 27.86 17.91 11.99
C GLY A 19 28.21 18.22 10.53
N GLN A 20 27.36 17.84 9.56
CA GLN A 20 27.56 18.14 8.14
C GLN A 20 26.40 18.95 7.56
N GLN A 21 26.73 19.96 6.76
CA GLN A 21 25.74 20.73 6.00
C GLN A 21 25.06 19.86 4.93
N VAL A 22 23.80 20.17 4.63
CA VAL A 22 22.98 19.48 3.63
C VAL A 22 22.74 20.37 2.41
N PRO A 23 22.36 19.81 1.25
CA PRO A 23 21.89 20.62 0.12
C PRO A 23 20.66 21.46 0.49
N ARG A 24 20.47 22.57 -0.21
CA ARG A 24 19.23 23.34 -0.15
C ARG A 24 18.11 22.58 -0.85
N GLU A 25 16.95 22.49 -0.21
CA GLU A 25 15.76 21.83 -0.76
C GLU A 25 15.03 22.77 -1.73
N MET A 26 14.73 24.00 -1.28
CA MET A 26 14.10 25.04 -2.09
C MET A 26 14.81 26.39 -1.94
N VAL A 27 14.91 27.14 -3.03
CA VAL A 27 15.18 28.59 -2.98
C VAL A 27 13.84 29.31 -2.79
N ILE A 28 13.73 30.17 -1.78
CA ILE A 28 12.53 31.00 -1.61
C ILE A 28 12.63 32.21 -2.54
N LEU A 29 11.67 32.38 -3.44
CA LEU A 29 11.58 33.51 -4.36
C LEU A 29 10.36 34.36 -3.99
N GLU A 30 10.60 35.50 -3.36
CA GLU A 30 9.55 36.50 -3.12
C GLU A 30 9.60 37.58 -4.20
N ILE A 31 8.44 37.88 -4.80
CA ILE A 31 8.31 38.93 -5.82
C ILE A 31 7.31 39.98 -5.35
N GLY A 32 7.77 41.21 -5.14
CA GLY A 32 6.87 42.34 -5.03
C GLY A 32 6.29 42.66 -6.40
N THR A 33 4.97 42.62 -6.55
CA THR A 33 4.27 42.78 -7.83
C THR A 33 2.94 43.54 -7.70
N GLY A 34 2.26 43.76 -8.82
CA GLY A 34 0.89 44.28 -8.85
C GLY A 34 0.32 44.26 -10.27
N THR A 35 -0.98 44.05 -10.43
CA THR A 35 -1.60 43.90 -11.76
C THR A 35 -1.62 45.20 -12.58
N TRP A 36 -1.48 46.34 -11.92
CA TRP A 36 -1.35 47.66 -12.54
C TRP A 36 0.06 47.93 -13.12
N CYS A 37 1.05 47.10 -12.78
CA CYS A 37 2.45 47.31 -13.13
C CYS A 37 2.78 46.74 -14.52
N THR A 38 3.15 47.61 -15.46
CA THR A 38 3.42 47.24 -16.85
C THR A 38 4.59 46.28 -17.06
N TYR A 39 5.57 46.30 -16.16
CA TYR A 39 6.79 45.47 -16.24
C TYR A 39 6.69 44.16 -15.45
N CYS A 40 5.65 44.00 -14.64
CA CYS A 40 5.47 42.86 -13.76
C CYS A 40 5.16 41.54 -14.49
N PRO A 41 4.55 41.50 -15.70
CA PRO A 41 4.39 40.26 -16.46
C PRO A 41 5.71 39.51 -16.69
N GLY A 42 6.81 40.22 -16.98
CA GLY A 42 8.11 39.59 -17.19
C GLY A 42 8.65 38.88 -15.94
N ALA A 43 8.37 39.41 -14.75
CA ALA A 43 8.76 38.78 -13.49
C ALA A 43 7.95 37.51 -13.22
N ALA A 44 6.63 37.56 -13.44
CA ALA A 44 5.76 36.39 -13.32
C ALA A 44 6.19 35.27 -14.28
N MET A 45 6.38 35.60 -15.58
CA MET A 45 6.92 34.64 -16.56
C MET A 45 8.30 34.10 -16.17
N GLY A 46 9.15 34.93 -15.55
CA GLY A 46 10.46 34.49 -15.07
C GLY A 46 10.36 33.47 -13.93
N ALA A 47 9.36 33.59 -13.06
CA ALA A 47 9.10 32.62 -11.99
C ALA A 47 8.51 31.32 -12.55
N ASP A 48 7.52 31.43 -13.45
CA ASP A 48 6.94 30.28 -14.15
C ASP A 48 8.03 29.49 -14.92
N ASP A 49 8.91 30.19 -15.64
CA ASP A 49 10.00 29.57 -16.40
C ASP A 49 11.02 28.87 -15.51
N LEU A 50 11.31 29.37 -14.29
CA LEU A 50 12.16 28.65 -13.34
C LEU A 50 11.56 27.27 -13.03
N LEU A 51 10.28 27.23 -12.70
CA LEU A 51 9.57 25.99 -12.38
C LEU A 51 9.50 25.08 -13.61
N ALA A 52 9.16 25.62 -14.78
CA ALA A 52 9.06 24.88 -16.04
C ALA A 52 10.40 24.29 -16.50
N ASN A 53 11.52 24.86 -16.06
CA ASN A 53 12.86 24.32 -16.28
C ASN A 53 13.37 23.42 -15.13
N GLY A 54 12.48 23.02 -14.21
CA GLY A 54 12.78 22.08 -13.14
C GLY A 54 13.57 22.68 -11.96
N CYS A 55 13.62 24.01 -11.83
CA CYS A 55 14.26 24.63 -10.68
C CYS A 55 13.44 24.39 -9.40
N MET A 56 14.12 23.97 -8.34
CA MET A 56 13.54 23.80 -7.00
C MET A 56 13.35 25.16 -6.31
N VAL A 57 12.30 25.88 -6.69
CA VAL A 57 11.97 27.21 -6.20
C VAL A 57 10.57 27.23 -5.58
N ALA A 58 10.44 27.89 -4.43
CA ALA A 58 9.16 28.17 -3.81
C ALA A 58 8.83 29.65 -4.03
N VAL A 59 7.90 29.93 -4.94
CA VAL A 59 7.54 31.28 -5.37
C VAL A 59 6.43 31.84 -4.48
N VAL A 60 6.56 33.11 -4.09
CA VAL A 60 5.57 33.85 -3.31
C VAL A 60 5.44 35.26 -3.90
N GLU A 61 4.33 35.56 -4.56
CA GLU A 61 4.05 36.87 -5.15
C GLU A 61 3.30 37.77 -4.17
N ASN A 62 4.00 38.79 -3.67
CA ASN A 62 3.51 39.78 -2.73
C ASN A 62 2.93 40.98 -3.49
N HIS A 63 1.63 40.89 -3.80
CA HIS A 63 0.89 41.94 -4.48
C HIS A 63 0.75 43.25 -3.66
N ASN A 64 0.69 44.38 -4.36
CA ASN A 64 0.47 45.71 -3.78
C ASN A 64 -0.54 46.52 -4.62
N GLY A 65 -1.46 47.23 -3.96
CA GLY A 65 -2.32 48.21 -4.63
C GLY A 65 -3.32 47.66 -5.66
N ASP A 66 -3.63 46.36 -5.62
CA ASP A 66 -4.53 45.68 -6.53
C ASP A 66 -5.49 44.72 -5.76
N PRO A 67 -6.40 43.99 -6.43
CA PRO A 67 -7.33 43.08 -5.77
C PRO A 67 -6.71 41.90 -5.02
N PHE A 68 -5.42 41.62 -5.23
CA PHE A 68 -4.69 40.50 -4.62
C PHE A 68 -3.78 40.94 -3.48
N ALA A 69 -3.57 42.25 -3.33
CA ALA A 69 -2.85 42.83 -2.21
C ALA A 69 -3.60 42.58 -0.89
N ASN A 70 -2.85 42.17 0.14
CA ASN A 70 -3.37 41.95 1.49
C ASN A 70 -2.36 42.42 2.54
N GLN A 71 -2.70 42.28 3.82
CA GLN A 71 -1.83 42.73 4.91
C GLN A 71 -0.46 42.03 4.91
N TYR A 72 -0.40 40.75 4.52
CA TYR A 72 0.82 39.97 4.51
C TYR A 72 1.74 40.42 3.37
N SER A 73 1.21 40.50 2.14
CA SER A 73 1.94 40.99 0.97
C SER A 73 2.48 42.40 1.19
N ASN A 74 1.66 43.31 1.72
CA ASN A 74 2.08 44.67 2.03
C ASN A 74 3.16 44.72 3.13
N ALA A 75 3.07 43.87 4.14
CA ALA A 75 4.07 43.78 5.18
C ALA A 75 5.40 43.20 4.66
N ARG A 76 5.38 42.17 3.81
CA ARG A 76 6.59 41.64 3.15
C ARG A 76 7.23 42.67 2.24
N ASN A 77 6.44 43.39 1.44
CA ASN A 77 6.93 44.50 0.61
C ASN A 77 7.60 45.60 1.47
N SER A 78 7.01 45.96 2.61
CA SER A 78 7.58 46.92 3.56
C SER A 78 8.85 46.40 4.24
N PHE A 79 8.87 45.14 4.65
CA PHE A 79 10.03 44.48 5.28
C PHE A 79 11.26 44.50 4.37
N TYR A 80 11.07 44.33 3.06
CA TYR A 80 12.15 44.41 2.08
C TYR A 80 12.47 45.82 1.59
N GLY A 81 11.64 46.82 1.95
CA GLY A 81 11.75 48.20 1.49
C GLY A 81 11.54 48.31 -0.02
N ILE A 82 10.57 47.57 -0.58
CA ILE A 82 10.29 47.58 -2.02
C ILE A 82 9.60 48.88 -2.39
N THR A 83 10.27 49.70 -3.22
CA THR A 83 9.73 50.96 -3.75
C THR A 83 9.48 50.91 -5.26
N GLY A 84 9.88 49.83 -5.94
CA GLY A 84 9.73 49.65 -7.38
C GLY A 84 9.22 48.25 -7.71
N PHE A 85 8.30 48.16 -8.67
CA PHE A 85 7.64 46.92 -9.07
C PHE A 85 7.96 46.61 -10.55
N PRO A 86 8.28 45.34 -10.90
CA PRO A 86 8.47 44.22 -10.00
C PRO A 86 9.83 44.29 -9.27
N THR A 87 9.92 43.62 -8.12
CA THR A 87 11.20 43.33 -7.46
C THR A 87 11.21 41.88 -6.99
N ALA A 88 12.07 41.06 -7.58
CA ALA A 88 12.30 39.67 -7.19
C ALA A 88 13.45 39.56 -6.17
N ILE A 89 13.27 38.72 -5.15
CA ILE A 89 14.22 38.55 -4.05
C ILE A 89 14.41 37.06 -3.78
N PHE A 90 15.58 36.53 -4.15
CA PHE A 90 15.97 35.15 -3.92
C PHE A 90 16.60 34.99 -2.54
N ASP A 91 16.06 34.06 -1.75
CA ASP A 91 16.34 33.82 -0.34
C ASP A 91 16.43 35.10 0.49
N GLY A 92 15.60 36.09 0.18
CA GLY A 92 15.55 37.36 0.92
C GLY A 92 16.75 38.30 0.77
N ILE A 93 17.82 37.92 0.07
CA ILE A 93 19.05 38.73 -0.06
C ILE A 93 19.49 39.04 -1.49
N SER A 94 19.21 38.17 -2.46
CA SER A 94 19.63 38.37 -3.85
C SER A 94 18.52 39.02 -4.66
N LYS A 95 18.60 40.35 -4.84
CA LYS A 95 17.56 41.18 -5.46
C LYS A 95 17.74 41.37 -6.97
N VAL A 96 16.63 41.39 -7.69
CA VAL A 96 16.50 41.85 -9.09
C VAL A 96 15.34 42.83 -9.16
N VAL A 97 15.61 44.08 -9.51
CA VAL A 97 14.61 45.15 -9.63
C VAL A 97 14.31 45.40 -11.09
N GLY A 98 13.03 45.59 -11.40
CA GLY A 98 12.55 45.80 -12.76
C GLY A 98 12.14 44.50 -13.44
N GLY A 99 11.41 44.65 -14.53
CA GLY A 99 10.88 43.54 -15.31
C GLY A 99 10.74 43.92 -16.77
N ASN A 100 9.82 43.26 -17.46
CA ASN A 100 9.56 43.50 -18.87
C ASN A 100 8.06 43.29 -19.15
N HIS A 101 7.53 44.00 -20.14
CA HIS A 101 6.11 43.90 -20.48
C HIS A 101 5.74 42.57 -21.14
N SER A 102 6.65 41.99 -21.93
CA SER A 102 6.34 40.85 -22.79
C SER A 102 7.43 39.78 -22.86
N GLN A 103 8.56 39.97 -22.19
CA GLN A 103 9.66 39.02 -22.16
C GLN A 103 9.88 38.48 -20.75
N SER A 104 10.19 37.20 -20.65
CA SER A 104 10.51 36.56 -19.38
C SER A 104 11.79 37.09 -18.77
N MET A 105 11.80 37.24 -17.44
CA MET A 105 13.01 37.55 -16.67
C MET A 105 13.88 36.32 -16.38
N TYR A 106 13.51 35.13 -16.88
CA TYR A 106 14.25 33.87 -16.67
C TYR A 106 15.77 33.97 -16.89
N PRO A 107 16.29 34.61 -17.98
CA PRO A 107 17.74 34.74 -18.17
C PRO A 107 18.45 35.51 -17.05
N THR A 108 17.73 36.40 -16.36
CA THR A 108 18.24 37.15 -15.21
C THR A 108 18.04 36.40 -13.89
N TYR A 109 16.97 35.61 -13.80
CA TYR A 109 16.59 34.87 -12.58
C TYR A 109 17.41 33.58 -12.39
N LEU A 110 17.64 32.83 -13.46
CA LEU A 110 18.37 31.56 -13.40
C LEU A 110 19.76 31.68 -12.75
N PRO A 111 20.61 32.68 -13.08
CA PRO A 111 21.89 32.86 -12.39
C PRO A 111 21.74 33.14 -10.89
N ARG A 112 20.69 33.85 -10.46
CA ARG A 112 20.42 34.12 -9.04
C ARG A 112 19.99 32.86 -8.33
N TYR A 113 19.08 32.09 -8.93
CA TYR A 113 18.69 30.77 -8.44
C TYR A 113 19.91 29.85 -8.28
N ASN A 114 20.73 29.70 -9.32
CA ASN A 114 21.92 28.83 -9.30
C ASN A 114 22.92 29.20 -8.20
N GLN A 115 23.11 30.50 -7.93
CA GLN A 115 23.95 30.97 -6.83
C GLN A 115 23.40 30.57 -5.47
N ARG A 116 22.07 30.53 -5.32
CA ARG A 116 21.38 30.29 -4.05
C ARG A 116 21.21 28.80 -3.75
N ILE A 117 20.79 28.00 -4.73
CA ILE A 117 20.63 26.55 -4.57
C ILE A 117 21.95 25.83 -4.26
N ALA A 118 23.08 26.39 -4.70
CA ALA A 118 24.40 25.85 -4.43
C ALA A 118 24.92 26.12 -3.00
N ILE A 119 24.25 26.95 -2.20
CA ILE A 119 24.66 27.25 -0.81
C ILE A 119 24.21 26.11 0.10
N PRO A 120 25.13 25.38 0.75
CA PRO A 120 24.78 24.36 1.74
C PRO A 120 24.04 24.95 2.94
N CYS A 121 23.18 24.14 3.54
CA CYS A 121 22.29 24.53 4.62
C CYS A 121 22.68 23.82 5.93
N ASP A 122 22.60 24.56 7.03
CA ASP A 122 22.80 23.99 8.38
C ASP A 122 21.54 23.33 8.93
N PHE A 123 20.45 23.33 8.15
CA PHE A 123 19.12 22.88 8.55
C PHE A 123 18.49 21.96 7.50
N THR A 124 17.76 20.96 7.96
CA THR A 124 16.74 20.24 7.17
C THR A 124 15.35 20.68 7.62
N MET A 125 14.37 20.58 6.72
CA MET A 125 12.98 20.90 7.00
C MET A 125 12.07 19.77 6.53
N ASP A 126 11.15 19.36 7.38
CA ASP A 126 10.05 18.48 7.01
C ASP A 126 8.72 19.19 7.32
N MET A 127 7.74 19.03 6.45
CA MET A 127 6.42 19.65 6.60
C MET A 127 5.35 18.58 6.38
N GLN A 128 4.50 18.44 7.38
CA GLN A 128 3.35 17.56 7.33
C GLN A 128 2.08 18.40 7.44
N ILE A 129 1.23 18.28 6.43
CA ILE A 129 -0.07 18.95 6.40
C ILE A 129 -1.17 17.93 6.64
N THR A 130 -2.08 18.24 7.55
CA THR A 130 -3.31 17.48 7.77
C THR A 130 -4.49 18.43 7.78
N ASN A 131 -5.69 17.93 7.46
CA ASN A 131 -6.88 18.77 7.45
C ASN A 131 -8.16 18.01 7.84
N SER A 132 -9.13 18.79 8.33
CA SER A 132 -10.52 18.38 8.52
C SER A 132 -11.41 19.39 7.80
N GLY A 133 -11.75 19.10 6.54
CA GLY A 133 -12.43 20.07 5.67
C GLY A 133 -11.49 21.22 5.33
N LEU A 134 -11.89 22.45 5.68
CA LEU A 134 -11.11 23.67 5.43
C LEU A 134 -10.16 24.04 6.55
N ASP A 135 -10.18 23.32 7.68
CA ASP A 135 -9.28 23.54 8.81
C ASP A 135 -8.03 22.68 8.63
N TYR A 136 -6.88 23.33 8.52
CA TYR A 136 -5.57 22.73 8.27
C TYR A 136 -4.66 22.87 9.48
N THR A 137 -3.83 21.87 9.68
CA THR A 137 -2.72 21.87 10.62
C THR A 137 -1.44 21.56 9.86
N ALA A 138 -0.50 22.50 9.88
CA ALA A 138 0.86 22.29 9.42
C ALA A 138 1.77 21.99 10.61
N VAL A 139 2.46 20.85 10.57
CA VAL A 139 3.52 20.49 11.52
C VAL A 139 4.84 20.58 10.76
N ILE A 140 5.64 21.59 11.10
CA ILE A 140 6.95 21.82 10.48
C ILE A 140 8.01 21.39 11.48
N THR A 141 8.84 20.43 11.09
CA THR A 141 10.00 19.99 11.84
C THR A 141 11.25 20.60 11.23
N VAL A 142 11.99 21.37 12.03
CA VAL A 142 13.29 21.91 11.66
C VAL A 142 14.36 21.20 12.46
N THR A 143 15.35 20.63 11.77
CA THR A 143 16.51 20.01 12.43
C THR A 143 17.78 20.75 12.08
N LYS A 144 18.53 21.21 13.09
CA LYS A 144 19.88 21.76 12.95
C LYS A 144 20.87 20.61 12.79
N VAL A 145 21.42 20.47 11.59
CA VAL A 145 22.32 19.37 11.21
C VAL A 145 23.79 19.77 11.19
N ALA A 146 24.10 21.07 11.22
CA ALA A 146 25.46 21.61 11.29
C ALA A 146 25.55 22.85 12.22
N PRO A 147 26.76 23.27 12.65
CA PRO A 147 26.93 24.51 13.40
C PRO A 147 26.44 25.72 12.61
N ASN A 148 25.59 26.54 13.23
CA ASN A 148 25.01 27.73 12.61
C ASN A 148 25.34 28.99 13.44
N THR A 149 25.67 30.08 12.76
CA THR A 149 25.97 31.38 13.40
C THR A 149 24.89 32.45 13.16
N ALA A 150 23.82 32.10 12.45
CA ALA A 150 22.75 33.05 12.15
C ALA A 150 21.91 33.33 13.39
N THR A 151 21.48 34.57 13.56
CA THR A 151 20.72 35.04 14.72
C THR A 151 19.31 35.45 14.33
N GLY A 152 18.42 35.51 15.33
CA GLY A 152 17.04 35.96 15.15
C GLY A 152 16.26 35.10 14.15
N LEU A 153 16.43 33.78 14.23
CA LEU A 153 15.79 32.83 13.33
C LEU A 153 14.28 32.85 13.50
N LYS A 154 13.58 32.88 12.37
CA LYS A 154 12.12 32.78 12.32
C LYS A 154 11.70 31.82 11.24
N LEU A 155 10.73 30.97 11.57
CA LEU A 155 10.00 30.18 10.58
C LEU A 155 8.88 31.04 9.99
N HIS A 156 8.90 31.26 8.68
CA HIS A 156 7.79 31.83 7.94
C HIS A 156 7.05 30.72 7.21
N PHE A 157 5.71 30.79 7.24
CA PHE A 157 4.82 29.91 6.51
C PHE A 157 3.86 30.75 5.66
N PHE A 158 3.72 30.39 4.39
CA PHE A 158 2.90 31.07 3.40
C PHE A 158 1.93 30.07 2.76
N VAL A 159 0.73 30.54 2.45
CA VAL A 159 -0.21 29.88 1.55
C VAL A 159 -0.25 30.69 0.27
N THR A 160 0.09 30.06 -0.85
CA THR A 160 0.04 30.67 -2.18
C THR A 160 -1.10 30.09 -3.00
N GLN A 161 -1.60 30.89 -3.95
CA GLN A 161 -2.61 30.45 -4.92
C GLN A 161 -2.17 30.79 -6.34
N SER A 162 -2.31 29.82 -7.25
CA SER A 162 -2.02 29.97 -8.69
C SER A 162 -3.27 29.91 -9.55
N HIS A 163 -3.09 30.03 -10.88
CA HIS A 163 -4.14 29.93 -11.91
C HIS A 163 -5.38 30.81 -11.69
N ILE A 164 -5.22 31.94 -10.97
CA ILE A 164 -6.32 32.86 -10.74
C ILE A 164 -6.60 33.58 -12.06
N SER A 165 -7.72 33.27 -12.70
CA SER A 165 -8.13 33.88 -13.95
C SER A 165 -8.28 35.40 -13.79
N TYR A 166 -7.40 36.16 -14.45
CA TYR A 166 -7.37 37.61 -14.37
C TYR A 166 -6.63 38.20 -15.57
N ASN A 167 -7.29 39.08 -16.33
CA ASN A 167 -6.64 39.74 -17.46
C ASN A 167 -5.82 40.93 -16.97
N TRP A 168 -4.49 40.89 -17.16
CA TRP A 168 -3.61 41.99 -16.80
C TRP A 168 -2.40 42.07 -17.72
N GLN A 169 -2.14 43.25 -18.29
CA GLN A 169 -0.91 43.58 -19.02
C GLN A 169 -0.44 42.49 -20.03
N GLY A 170 -1.37 41.84 -20.75
CA GLY A 170 -1.07 40.78 -21.73
C GLY A 170 -1.10 39.35 -21.21
N GLN A 171 -1.26 39.15 -19.90
CA GLN A 171 -1.48 37.87 -19.23
C GLN A 171 -2.98 37.66 -18.96
N ASN A 172 -3.40 36.40 -18.85
CA ASN A 172 -4.79 36.01 -18.55
C ASN A 172 -4.96 35.34 -17.17
N HIS A 173 -3.89 35.23 -16.39
CA HIS A 173 -3.92 34.72 -15.03
C HIS A 173 -2.81 35.34 -14.16
N VAL A 174 -2.93 35.17 -12.84
CA VAL A 174 -1.86 35.44 -11.86
C VAL A 174 -1.53 34.16 -11.09
N ASN A 175 -0.24 33.94 -10.82
CA ASN A 175 0.27 32.75 -10.14
C ASN A 175 0.93 33.10 -8.80
N PHE A 176 1.00 32.10 -7.91
CA PHE A 176 1.74 32.14 -6.65
C PHE A 176 1.40 33.32 -5.72
N VAL A 177 0.18 33.85 -5.81
CA VAL A 177 -0.29 34.98 -5.00
C VAL A 177 -0.20 34.61 -3.52
N ASN A 178 0.53 35.40 -2.72
CA ASN A 178 0.54 35.22 -1.27
C ASN A 178 -0.85 35.51 -0.70
N ARG A 179 -1.59 34.48 -0.28
CA ARG A 179 -2.96 34.60 0.26
C ARG A 179 -2.96 34.74 1.78
N LEU A 180 -2.04 34.05 2.46
CA LEU A 180 -2.03 33.95 3.91
C LEU A 180 -0.60 33.71 4.42
N MET A 181 -0.26 34.30 5.56
CA MET A 181 0.89 33.89 6.37
C MET A 181 0.42 33.47 7.76
N VAL A 182 1.03 32.42 8.31
CA VAL A 182 0.65 31.83 9.60
C VAL A 182 1.88 31.75 10.52
N PRO A 183 1.79 32.17 11.80
CA PRO A 183 0.63 32.80 12.44
C PRO A 183 0.31 34.20 11.90
N ASP A 184 1.33 34.91 11.40
CA ASP A 184 1.22 36.21 10.75
C ASP A 184 2.51 36.54 9.96
N GLN A 185 2.62 37.75 9.42
CA GLN A 185 3.77 38.22 8.63
C GLN A 185 5.12 38.20 9.36
N ASN A 186 5.12 38.20 10.69
CA ASN A 186 6.34 38.24 11.50
C ASN A 186 6.99 36.88 11.67
N GLY A 187 6.29 35.79 11.33
CA GLY A 187 6.76 34.42 11.50
C GLY A 187 6.84 33.96 12.96
N THR A 188 7.16 32.68 13.15
CA THR A 188 7.39 32.08 14.48
C THR A 188 8.87 32.12 14.81
N ALA A 189 9.26 32.74 15.92
CA ALA A 189 10.66 32.69 16.38
C ALA A 189 11.04 31.25 16.74
N ILE A 190 12.23 30.81 16.34
CA ILE A 190 12.77 29.48 16.66
C ILE A 190 14.16 29.61 17.27
N ASP A 191 14.49 28.74 18.23
CA ASP A 191 15.82 28.62 18.81
C ASP A 191 16.17 27.16 19.07
N PHE A 192 17.47 26.85 19.08
CA PHE A 192 18.02 25.50 19.25
C PHE A 192 18.74 25.36 20.58
N SER A 193 18.33 26.12 21.61
CA SER A 193 18.94 26.04 22.94
C SER A 193 18.52 24.77 23.69
N GLY A 194 17.32 24.26 23.41
CA GLY A 194 16.76 23.03 23.99
C GLY A 194 17.10 21.74 23.24
N GLY A 195 17.88 21.82 22.15
CA GLY A 195 18.23 20.68 21.31
C GLY A 195 18.32 21.06 19.84
N ASP A 196 18.66 20.07 18.99
CA ASP A 196 18.84 20.28 17.56
C ASP A 196 17.53 20.19 16.75
N VAL A 197 16.40 19.86 17.38
CA VAL A 197 15.10 19.72 16.71
C VAL A 197 14.10 20.71 17.30
N VAL A 198 13.44 21.46 16.42
CA VAL A 198 12.32 22.35 16.75
C VAL A 198 11.11 21.95 15.92
N ILE A 199 9.96 21.81 16.58
CA ILE A 199 8.69 21.51 15.92
C ILE A 199 7.78 22.71 16.08
N VAL A 200 7.25 23.22 14.97
CA VAL A 200 6.27 24.32 14.94
C VAL A 200 4.96 23.79 14.39
N THR A 201 3.90 23.86 15.20
CA THR A 201 2.54 23.54 14.79
C THR A 201 1.76 24.82 14.49
N LEU A 202 1.25 24.93 13.27
CA LEU A 202 0.46 26.06 12.80
C LEU A 202 -0.94 25.57 12.43
N ASN A 203 -1.97 26.24 12.93
CA ASN A 203 -3.37 25.96 12.59
C ASN A 203 -3.94 27.13 11.80
N PHE A 204 -4.64 26.84 10.71
CA PHE A 204 -5.23 27.85 9.84
C PHE A 204 -6.42 27.28 9.07
N SER A 205 -7.23 28.16 8.47
CA SER A 205 -8.32 27.73 7.59
C SER A 205 -8.13 28.30 6.20
N LEU A 206 -8.44 27.50 5.18
CA LEU A 206 -8.42 27.95 3.79
C LEU A 206 -9.75 28.62 3.40
N ASP A 207 -9.65 29.59 2.50
CA ASP A 207 -10.80 30.24 1.89
C ASP A 207 -11.55 29.20 1.02
N PRO A 208 -12.86 28.92 1.28
CA PRO A 208 -13.65 27.95 0.51
C PRO A 208 -13.76 28.28 -0.98
N THR A 209 -13.49 29.53 -1.38
CA THR A 209 -13.54 29.95 -2.78
C THR A 209 -12.25 29.67 -3.55
N CYS A 210 -11.18 29.28 -2.85
CA CYS A 210 -9.91 28.93 -3.45
C CYS A 210 -9.94 27.47 -3.94
N PRO A 211 -9.77 27.20 -5.25
CA PRO A 211 -9.59 25.85 -5.73
C PRO A 211 -8.35 25.25 -5.08
N ILE A 212 -8.49 24.06 -4.49
CA ILE A 212 -7.43 23.47 -3.67
C ILE A 212 -6.28 22.94 -4.53
N GLU A 213 -6.56 22.59 -5.78
CA GLU A 213 -5.57 22.24 -6.81
C GLU A 213 -4.61 23.39 -7.15
N ASP A 214 -4.98 24.63 -6.81
CA ASP A 214 -4.19 25.81 -7.09
C ASP A 214 -3.36 26.29 -5.88
N VAL A 215 -3.43 25.58 -4.75
CA VAL A 215 -2.79 25.99 -3.49
C VAL A 215 -1.48 25.28 -3.26
N GLU A 216 -0.45 26.03 -2.88
CA GLU A 216 0.80 25.50 -2.33
C GLU A 216 1.10 26.12 -0.95
N PHE A 217 1.74 25.34 -0.09
CA PHE A 217 2.25 25.74 1.21
C PHE A 217 3.76 25.89 1.12
N VAL A 218 4.28 27.05 1.53
CA VAL A 218 5.71 27.34 1.53
C VAL A 218 6.15 27.60 2.95
N ALA A 219 7.24 26.96 3.39
CA ALA A 219 7.86 27.23 4.68
C ALA A 219 9.35 27.54 4.49
N GLY A 220 9.88 28.47 5.28
CA GLY A 220 11.30 28.80 5.22
C GLY A 220 11.82 29.40 6.52
N ILE A 221 13.09 29.10 6.83
CA ILE A 221 13.78 29.65 8.00
C ILE A 221 14.51 30.92 7.57
N GLN A 222 14.04 32.07 8.04
CA GLN A 222 14.63 33.38 7.77
C GLN A 222 15.46 33.86 8.96
N ALA A 223 16.69 34.29 8.69
CA ALA A 223 17.55 34.92 9.68
C ALA A 223 17.32 36.43 9.77
N GLN A 224 17.86 37.06 10.82
CA GLN A 224 17.75 38.50 11.06
C GLN A 224 18.32 39.35 9.91
N ASN A 225 19.33 38.86 9.19
CA ASN A 225 19.91 39.49 8.00
C ASN A 225 18.99 39.37 6.75
N LYS A 226 17.77 38.85 6.90
CA LYS A 226 16.75 38.57 5.89
C LYS A 226 17.01 37.34 5.02
N GLU A 227 18.11 36.62 5.21
CA GLU A 227 18.42 35.45 4.41
C GLU A 227 17.51 34.27 4.78
N PHE A 228 16.91 33.63 3.78
CA PHE A 228 16.35 32.29 3.96
C PHE A 228 17.46 31.25 3.95
N LEU A 229 17.61 30.51 5.04
CA LEU A 229 18.68 29.54 5.23
C LEU A 229 18.32 28.15 4.71
N GLN A 230 17.03 27.80 4.68
CA GLN A 230 16.47 26.61 4.08
C GLN A 230 14.98 26.90 3.78
N GLY A 231 14.42 26.21 2.79
CA GLY A 231 13.00 26.30 2.47
C GLY A 231 12.46 24.95 2.03
N THR A 232 11.17 24.74 2.27
CA THR A 232 10.42 23.57 1.77
C THR A 232 9.07 24.01 1.24
N LYS A 233 8.47 23.20 0.37
CA LYS A 233 7.16 23.47 -0.24
C LYS A 233 6.35 22.18 -0.33
N GLN A 234 5.05 22.28 -0.14
CA GLN A 234 4.11 21.19 -0.38
C GLN A 234 2.89 21.71 -1.14
N ALA A 235 2.44 20.99 -2.17
CA ALA A 235 1.16 21.30 -2.81
C ALA A 235 0.00 20.88 -1.87
N ALA A 236 -1.13 21.57 -1.92
CA ALA A 236 -2.25 21.23 -1.04
C ALA A 236 -2.92 19.89 -1.39
N ILE A 237 -2.75 19.44 -2.63
CA ILE A 237 -3.05 18.07 -3.05
C ILE A 237 -1.72 17.38 -3.32
N ASP A 238 -1.44 16.29 -2.61
CA ASP A 238 -0.26 15.46 -2.89
C ASP A 238 -0.32 14.86 -4.30
N LEU A 239 0.85 14.61 -4.90
CA LEU A 239 0.93 13.92 -6.19
C LEU A 239 0.28 12.54 -6.05
N ARG A 240 -0.78 12.30 -6.83
CA ARG A 240 -1.54 11.05 -6.83
C ARG A 240 -1.57 10.48 -8.22
N VAL A 241 -0.80 9.43 -8.44
CA VAL A 241 -0.76 8.69 -9.70
C VAL A 241 -2.05 7.91 -9.88
N ASP A 242 -2.68 8.11 -11.03
CA ASP A 242 -3.82 7.32 -11.45
C ASP A 242 -3.84 7.17 -12.97
N PHE A 243 -4.45 6.10 -13.44
CA PHE A 243 -4.63 5.85 -14.86
C PHE A 243 -5.81 4.91 -15.13
N THR A 244 -6.31 5.00 -16.37
CA THR A 244 -7.32 4.11 -16.93
C THR A 244 -6.85 3.53 -18.26
N ALA A 245 -7.47 2.43 -18.69
CA ALA A 245 -7.40 1.91 -20.05
C ALA A 245 -8.75 2.08 -20.76
N ASN A 246 -8.75 2.13 -22.08
CA ASN A 246 -9.98 2.11 -22.89
C ASN A 246 -10.76 0.80 -22.75
N ASP A 247 -10.05 -0.32 -22.56
CA ASP A 247 -10.60 -1.64 -22.28
C ASP A 247 -9.63 -2.41 -21.37
N THR A 248 -10.19 -3.27 -20.52
CA THR A 248 -9.45 -4.13 -19.58
C THR A 248 -9.66 -5.61 -19.87
N VAL A 249 -10.54 -5.97 -20.80
CA VAL A 249 -10.74 -7.34 -21.26
C VAL A 249 -10.68 -7.33 -22.79
N ILE A 250 -9.55 -7.76 -23.35
CA ILE A 250 -9.28 -7.64 -24.78
C ILE A 250 -8.99 -8.98 -25.45
N PRO A 251 -9.31 -9.14 -26.75
CA PRO A 251 -8.77 -10.22 -27.56
C PRO A 251 -7.24 -10.09 -27.71
N ILE A 252 -6.56 -11.21 -27.95
CA ILE A 252 -5.12 -11.24 -28.24
C ILE A 252 -4.77 -10.33 -29.42
N ASN A 253 -3.60 -9.69 -29.37
CA ASN A 253 -3.06 -8.79 -30.40
C ASN A 253 -3.89 -7.52 -30.66
N GLN A 254 -4.80 -7.14 -29.76
CA GLN A 254 -5.52 -5.87 -29.84
C GLN A 254 -4.79 -4.75 -29.08
N PRO A 255 -4.83 -3.50 -29.59
CA PRO A 255 -4.22 -2.37 -28.93
C PRO A 255 -5.03 -1.92 -27.71
N VAL A 256 -4.33 -1.59 -26.63
CA VAL A 256 -4.87 -0.95 -25.42
C VAL A 256 -4.31 0.47 -25.33
N ILE A 257 -5.19 1.44 -25.15
CA ILE A 257 -4.85 2.86 -24.98
C ILE A 257 -4.97 3.20 -23.50
N PHE A 258 -3.87 3.66 -22.91
CA PHE A 258 -3.84 4.11 -21.51
C PHE A 258 -3.97 5.62 -21.43
N THR A 259 -4.74 6.08 -20.45
CA THR A 259 -4.94 7.50 -20.13
C THR A 259 -4.38 7.78 -18.74
N ASN A 260 -3.42 8.70 -18.65
CA ASN A 260 -2.92 9.21 -17.38
C ASN A 260 -3.94 10.18 -16.76
N ASN A 261 -4.36 9.88 -15.53
CA ASN A 261 -5.27 10.68 -14.72
C ASN A 261 -4.57 11.24 -13.46
N THR A 262 -3.23 11.31 -13.46
CA THR A 262 -2.44 11.79 -12.33
C THR A 262 -2.79 13.23 -11.96
N THR A 263 -3.07 13.47 -10.68
CA THR A 263 -3.44 14.79 -10.12
C THR A 263 -2.49 15.22 -9.00
N GLY A 264 -2.59 16.49 -8.56
CA GLY A 264 -1.85 17.03 -7.42
C GLY A 264 -0.34 17.27 -7.67
N GLY A 265 0.42 17.57 -6.63
CA GLY A 265 1.84 17.92 -6.73
C GLY A 265 2.11 19.34 -7.23
N TYR A 266 3.38 19.67 -7.44
CA TYR A 266 3.82 21.05 -7.65
C TYR A 266 3.35 21.66 -8.96
N ILE A 267 2.90 22.92 -8.85
CA ILE A 267 2.35 23.69 -9.97
C ILE A 267 3.48 24.20 -10.87
N GLY A 268 3.24 24.17 -12.18
CA GLY A 268 4.15 24.75 -13.18
C GLY A 268 5.45 23.98 -13.39
N THR A 269 5.58 22.76 -12.89
CA THR A 269 6.81 21.95 -13.01
C THR A 269 6.72 20.85 -14.08
N PRO A 270 7.85 20.41 -14.68
CA PRO A 270 7.88 19.29 -15.62
C PRO A 270 7.28 18.02 -15.03
N GLU A 271 6.53 17.31 -15.86
CA GLU A 271 5.97 15.99 -15.57
C GLU A 271 6.54 14.95 -16.53
N THR A 272 7.10 13.87 -15.98
CA THR A 272 7.63 12.75 -16.75
C THR A 272 7.00 11.45 -16.31
N TYR A 273 6.80 10.53 -17.25
CA TYR A 273 6.10 9.27 -17.06
C TYR A 273 7.05 8.10 -17.29
N GLN A 274 6.88 7.04 -16.52
CA GLN A 274 7.51 5.75 -16.77
C GLN A 274 6.47 4.65 -16.58
N TRP A 275 6.07 4.07 -17.71
CA TRP A 275 5.12 2.97 -17.76
C TRP A 275 5.82 1.63 -17.88
N PHE A 276 5.21 0.61 -17.29
CA PHE A 276 5.58 -0.80 -17.45
C PHE A 276 4.33 -1.63 -17.79
N PHE A 277 4.44 -2.39 -18.87
CA PHE A 277 3.42 -3.23 -19.47
C PHE A 277 3.99 -4.64 -19.72
N PRO A 278 4.32 -5.41 -18.66
CA PRO A 278 4.88 -6.75 -18.82
C PRO A 278 4.01 -7.64 -19.72
N GLY A 279 4.60 -8.17 -20.80
CA GLY A 279 3.91 -8.98 -21.81
C GLY A 279 3.29 -8.18 -22.97
N ALA A 280 3.46 -6.86 -23.01
CA ALA A 280 3.05 -6.02 -24.14
C ALA A 280 4.24 -5.61 -25.04
N THR A 281 3.93 -5.11 -26.23
CA THR A 281 4.86 -4.43 -27.13
C THR A 281 4.35 -3.00 -27.42
N PRO A 282 5.11 -1.95 -27.09
CA PRO A 282 6.30 -1.98 -26.23
C PRO A 282 5.94 -2.36 -24.78
N ASP A 283 6.91 -2.92 -24.04
CA ASP A 283 6.76 -3.32 -22.63
C ASP A 283 6.97 -2.16 -21.65
N THR A 284 7.43 -1.01 -22.16
CA THR A 284 7.63 0.24 -21.41
C THR A 284 7.27 1.47 -22.25
N SER A 285 6.99 2.60 -21.60
CA SER A 285 6.77 3.86 -22.31
C SER A 285 7.05 5.09 -21.44
N SER A 286 7.43 6.20 -22.08
CA SER A 286 7.55 7.52 -21.45
C SER A 286 6.50 8.53 -21.92
N LEU A 287 5.53 8.10 -22.73
CA LEU A 287 4.43 8.94 -23.20
C LEU A 287 3.42 9.17 -22.07
N LYS A 288 2.75 10.33 -22.08
CA LYS A 288 1.65 10.62 -21.15
C LYS A 288 0.51 9.60 -21.28
N ASN A 289 0.11 9.30 -22.51
CA ASN A 289 -0.97 8.38 -22.84
C ASN A 289 -0.45 7.35 -23.88
N PRO A 290 0.17 6.24 -23.45
CA PRO A 290 0.73 5.26 -24.36
C PRO A 290 -0.34 4.32 -24.94
N THR A 291 -0.03 3.75 -26.10
CA THR A 291 -0.76 2.63 -26.69
C THR A 291 0.17 1.43 -26.79
N VAL A 292 -0.27 0.27 -26.33
CA VAL A 292 0.51 -0.98 -26.36
C VAL A 292 -0.34 -2.15 -26.85
N THR A 293 0.28 -3.22 -27.31
CA THR A 293 -0.40 -4.44 -27.75
C THR A 293 0.08 -5.64 -26.94
N TYR A 294 -0.83 -6.41 -26.35
CA TYR A 294 -0.49 -7.66 -25.66
C TYR A 294 -0.56 -8.86 -26.59
N THR A 295 0.49 -9.68 -26.58
CA THR A 295 0.62 -10.88 -27.42
C THR A 295 0.54 -12.18 -26.62
N GLU A 296 0.61 -12.10 -25.30
CA GLU A 296 0.45 -13.22 -24.39
C GLU A 296 -0.95 -13.20 -23.77
N CYS A 297 -1.52 -14.37 -23.53
CA CYS A 297 -2.86 -14.51 -22.94
C CYS A 297 -2.78 -14.59 -21.42
N GLY A 298 -3.88 -14.20 -20.77
CA GLY A 298 -3.97 -14.16 -19.32
C GLY A 298 -4.01 -12.73 -18.78
N SER A 299 -3.76 -12.60 -17.49
CA SER A 299 -3.86 -11.32 -16.79
C SER A 299 -2.50 -10.63 -16.71
N HIS A 300 -2.47 -9.34 -17.03
CA HIS A 300 -1.27 -8.51 -17.05
C HIS A 300 -1.40 -7.37 -16.04
N ASN A 301 -0.31 -7.16 -15.29
CA ASN A 301 -0.18 -6.00 -14.42
C ASN A 301 0.18 -4.76 -15.25
N VAL A 302 -0.19 -3.59 -14.74
CA VAL A 302 0.25 -2.32 -15.33
C VAL A 302 0.77 -1.42 -14.22
N LYS A 303 1.94 -0.83 -14.44
CA LYS A 303 2.54 0.11 -13.49
C LYS A 303 2.85 1.45 -14.17
N LEU A 304 2.52 2.53 -13.48
CA LEU A 304 2.89 3.89 -13.83
C LEU A 304 3.68 4.50 -12.69
N ILE A 305 4.82 5.12 -12.99
CA ILE A 305 5.57 6.01 -12.11
C ILE A 305 5.53 7.41 -12.73
N VAL A 306 5.19 8.42 -11.94
CA VAL A 306 5.19 9.82 -12.37
C VAL A 306 6.15 10.62 -11.50
N TYR A 307 6.96 11.44 -12.15
CA TYR A 307 7.76 12.48 -11.50
C TYR A 307 7.21 13.85 -11.87
N ARG A 308 6.98 14.71 -10.87
CA ARG A 308 6.50 16.09 -11.05
C ARG A 308 7.27 17.02 -10.11
N GLY A 309 8.21 17.79 -10.65
CA GLY A 309 8.92 18.84 -9.89
C GLY A 309 9.71 18.38 -8.66
N GLY A 310 10.25 17.16 -8.64
CA GLY A 310 10.96 16.60 -7.48
C GLY A 310 10.12 15.61 -6.68
N GLN A 311 8.81 15.57 -6.90
CA GLN A 311 7.90 14.60 -6.29
C GLN A 311 7.80 13.35 -7.17
N ILE A 312 7.73 12.18 -6.54
CA ILE A 312 7.58 10.89 -7.21
C ILE A 312 6.42 10.14 -6.54
N ASP A 313 5.52 9.59 -7.36
CA ASP A 313 4.52 8.63 -6.92
C ASP A 313 4.37 7.51 -7.97
N SER A 314 3.81 6.38 -7.57
CA SER A 314 3.60 5.23 -8.45
C SER A 314 2.34 4.46 -8.13
N LEU A 315 1.69 3.94 -9.16
CA LEU A 315 0.55 3.05 -9.05
C LEU A 315 0.80 1.77 -9.85
N GLU A 316 0.62 0.63 -9.21
CA GLU A 316 0.56 -0.67 -9.89
C GLU A 316 -0.84 -1.27 -9.74
N ARG A 317 -1.46 -1.59 -10.86
CA ARG A 317 -2.74 -2.32 -10.91
C ARG A 317 -2.44 -3.78 -11.26
N GLN A 318 -2.69 -4.68 -10.30
CA GLN A 318 -2.55 -6.12 -10.49
C GLN A 318 -3.67 -6.65 -11.40
N ALA A 319 -3.35 -7.58 -12.29
CA ALA A 319 -4.31 -8.22 -13.20
C ALA A 319 -5.24 -7.22 -13.90
N TYR A 320 -4.69 -6.07 -14.32
CA TYR A 320 -5.48 -4.94 -14.81
C TYR A 320 -5.98 -5.12 -16.24
N VAL A 321 -5.18 -5.78 -17.09
CA VAL A 321 -5.58 -6.14 -18.45
C VAL A 321 -5.68 -7.65 -18.55
N GLN A 322 -6.84 -8.16 -18.93
CA GLN A 322 -7.11 -9.56 -19.21
C GLN A 322 -7.13 -9.78 -20.73
N VAL A 323 -6.19 -10.58 -21.24
CA VAL A 323 -6.07 -10.94 -22.65
C VAL A 323 -6.65 -12.33 -22.87
N GLY A 324 -7.68 -12.43 -23.70
CA GLY A 324 -8.47 -13.65 -23.86
C GLY A 324 -9.47 -13.87 -22.71
N PRO A 325 -10.13 -15.04 -22.66
CA PRO A 325 -11.22 -15.27 -21.72
C PRO A 325 -10.75 -15.30 -20.26
N LEU A 326 -11.63 -14.93 -19.34
CA LEU A 326 -11.39 -15.15 -17.91
C LEU A 326 -11.73 -16.61 -17.55
N VAL A 327 -10.71 -17.42 -17.26
CA VAL A 327 -10.89 -18.82 -16.85
C VAL A 327 -10.77 -18.93 -15.34
N ASN A 328 -11.81 -19.47 -14.69
CA ASN A 328 -11.82 -19.84 -13.27
C ASN A 328 -12.26 -21.30 -13.14
N ILE A 329 -11.78 -22.00 -12.12
CA ILE A 329 -12.26 -23.35 -11.78
C ILE A 329 -13.10 -23.25 -10.51
N THR A 330 -14.34 -23.73 -10.58
CA THR A 330 -15.21 -23.89 -9.42
C THR A 330 -15.33 -25.36 -9.05
N ALA A 331 -15.42 -25.64 -7.74
CA ALA A 331 -15.59 -26.99 -7.20
C ALA A 331 -16.94 -27.08 -6.48
N SER A 332 -17.70 -28.14 -6.77
CA SER A 332 -19.00 -28.41 -6.15
C SER A 332 -19.08 -29.86 -5.67
N PRO A 333 -19.52 -30.14 -4.42
CA PRO A 333 -20.05 -29.19 -3.45
C PRO A 333 -18.96 -28.33 -2.76
N SER A 334 -17.70 -28.75 -2.80
CA SER A 334 -16.55 -28.06 -2.20
C SER A 334 -15.24 -28.57 -2.79
N ASP A 335 -14.13 -27.91 -2.49
CA ASP A 335 -12.75 -28.33 -2.80
C ASP A 335 -12.25 -29.51 -1.93
N THR A 336 -13.11 -29.98 -1.02
CA THR A 336 -12.79 -31.02 -0.04
C THR A 336 -13.94 -32.02 0.04
N SER A 337 -13.62 -33.32 0.12
CA SER A 337 -14.61 -34.40 0.30
C SER A 337 -14.21 -35.29 1.48
N PHE A 338 -15.20 -35.65 2.31
CA PHE A 338 -15.05 -36.48 3.52
C PHE A 338 -15.86 -37.76 3.39
N TRP A 339 -15.51 -38.80 4.15
CA TRP A 339 -16.26 -40.06 4.17
C TRP A 339 -17.73 -39.87 4.63
N PRO A 340 -18.74 -40.44 3.94
CA PRO A 340 -18.63 -41.18 2.67
C PRO A 340 -18.36 -40.24 1.49
N PHE A 341 -17.34 -40.56 0.69
CA PHE A 341 -16.84 -39.67 -0.37
C PHE A 341 -17.90 -39.41 -1.43
N ASN A 342 -18.22 -38.13 -1.63
CA ASN A 342 -19.02 -37.70 -2.77
C ASN A 342 -18.09 -37.28 -3.91
N PRO A 343 -18.45 -37.59 -5.17
CA PRO A 343 -17.78 -37.01 -6.33
C PRO A 343 -17.86 -35.48 -6.26
N ILE A 344 -16.77 -34.82 -6.64
CA ILE A 344 -16.69 -33.38 -6.78
C ILE A 344 -16.77 -33.05 -8.27
N VAL A 345 -17.55 -32.05 -8.65
CA VAL A 345 -17.57 -31.51 -10.01
C VAL A 345 -16.64 -30.31 -10.06
N LEU A 346 -15.65 -30.35 -10.94
CA LEU A 346 -14.86 -29.19 -11.34
C LEU A 346 -15.46 -28.60 -12.60
N ASP A 347 -15.77 -27.31 -12.60
CA ASP A 347 -16.35 -26.59 -13.74
C ASP A 347 -15.48 -25.37 -14.09
N ALA A 348 -15.04 -25.33 -15.35
CA ALA A 348 -14.22 -24.26 -15.95
C ALA A 348 -14.93 -23.56 -17.12
N THR A 349 -16.26 -23.68 -17.21
CA THR A 349 -17.06 -23.10 -18.29
C THR A 349 -16.81 -21.59 -18.44
N ILE A 350 -16.66 -21.14 -19.68
CA ILE A 350 -16.55 -19.73 -20.05
C ILE A 350 -17.66 -19.35 -21.02
N ASP A 351 -17.93 -18.06 -21.17
CA ASP A 351 -18.93 -17.53 -22.13
C ASP A 351 -18.37 -17.51 -23.56
N ASP A 352 -17.93 -18.67 -24.04
CA ASP A 352 -17.53 -18.90 -25.43
C ASP A 352 -17.97 -20.32 -25.86
N PRO A 353 -18.98 -20.46 -26.72
CA PRO A 353 -19.48 -21.76 -27.17
C PRO A 353 -18.50 -22.51 -28.09
N GLN A 354 -17.43 -21.85 -28.57
CA GLN A 354 -16.38 -22.46 -29.39
C GLN A 354 -15.13 -22.83 -28.57
N ALA A 355 -15.14 -22.60 -27.25
CA ALA A 355 -14.02 -22.93 -26.38
C ALA A 355 -13.77 -24.45 -26.37
N THR A 356 -12.50 -24.83 -26.34
CA THR A 356 -12.07 -26.21 -26.13
C THR A 356 -11.35 -26.35 -24.79
N TYR A 357 -11.45 -27.53 -24.19
CA TYR A 357 -10.95 -27.83 -22.85
C TYR A 357 -10.02 -29.04 -22.92
N LEU A 358 -9.00 -29.08 -22.08
CA LEU A 358 -8.17 -30.25 -21.86
C LEU A 358 -7.78 -30.34 -20.38
N TRP A 359 -8.32 -31.33 -19.69
CA TRP A 359 -8.04 -31.57 -18.27
C TRP A 359 -6.85 -32.52 -18.09
N GLN A 360 -6.07 -32.28 -17.05
CA GLN A 360 -5.06 -33.20 -16.54
C GLN A 360 -5.16 -33.31 -15.02
N PRO A 361 -4.93 -34.50 -14.43
CA PRO A 361 -4.81 -35.81 -15.11
C PRO A 361 -6.13 -36.26 -15.74
N GLY A 362 -6.08 -37.08 -16.80
CA GLY A 362 -7.25 -37.76 -17.39
C GLY A 362 -7.49 -37.47 -18.88
N GLY A 363 -7.17 -36.27 -19.38
CA GLY A 363 -7.27 -35.91 -20.80
C GLY A 363 -8.69 -35.59 -21.29
N GLU A 364 -9.62 -35.32 -20.38
CA GLU A 364 -11.02 -35.00 -20.67
C GLU A 364 -11.15 -33.64 -21.36
N THR A 365 -12.10 -33.53 -22.29
CA THR A 365 -12.26 -32.35 -23.15
C THR A 365 -13.57 -31.58 -22.94
N THR A 366 -14.26 -31.82 -21.84
CA THR A 366 -15.52 -31.14 -21.47
C THR A 366 -15.25 -29.93 -20.59
N SER A 367 -16.19 -28.97 -20.56
CA SER A 367 -16.05 -27.76 -19.73
C SER A 367 -16.10 -28.05 -18.22
N SER A 368 -16.67 -29.19 -17.83
CA SER A 368 -16.63 -29.73 -16.48
C SER A 368 -16.24 -31.20 -16.45
N ILE A 369 -15.65 -31.63 -15.33
CA ILE A 369 -15.30 -33.02 -15.04
C ILE A 369 -15.81 -33.41 -13.67
N THR A 370 -16.08 -34.71 -13.48
CA THR A 370 -16.40 -35.28 -12.17
C THR A 370 -15.17 -36.03 -11.64
N VAL A 371 -14.66 -35.60 -10.50
CA VAL A 371 -13.52 -36.23 -9.82
C VAL A 371 -14.04 -37.04 -8.62
N SER A 372 -13.59 -38.28 -8.48
CA SER A 372 -14.11 -39.20 -7.46
C SER A 372 -12.98 -39.86 -6.67
N PHE A 373 -13.27 -40.16 -5.39
CA PHE A 373 -12.33 -40.86 -4.52
C PHE A 373 -11.89 -42.21 -5.10
N ASP A 374 -12.81 -42.97 -5.70
CA ASP A 374 -12.51 -44.31 -6.23
C ASP A 374 -11.42 -44.29 -7.32
N GLN A 375 -11.26 -43.14 -8.00
CA GLN A 375 -10.26 -42.94 -9.05
C GLN A 375 -8.93 -42.42 -8.52
N TYR A 376 -8.95 -41.49 -7.56
CA TYR A 376 -7.76 -40.74 -7.14
C TYR A 376 -7.24 -41.10 -5.74
N GLY A 377 -8.06 -41.69 -4.88
CA GLY A 377 -7.68 -42.09 -3.52
C GLY A 377 -7.55 -40.93 -2.53
N LEU A 378 -7.02 -41.22 -1.34
CA LEU A 378 -6.83 -40.24 -0.26
C LEU A 378 -5.75 -39.22 -0.58
N GLY A 379 -5.87 -38.03 0.02
CA GLY A 379 -4.84 -36.99 -0.03
C GLY A 379 -5.19 -35.82 -0.95
N GLU A 380 -4.16 -35.06 -1.28
CA GLU A 380 -4.22 -33.87 -2.12
C GLU A 380 -4.03 -34.24 -3.60
N HIS A 381 -4.91 -33.76 -4.46
CA HIS A 381 -4.86 -33.98 -5.91
C HIS A 381 -5.03 -32.66 -6.65
N THR A 382 -4.05 -32.31 -7.49
CA THR A 382 -4.11 -31.11 -8.34
C THR A 382 -4.59 -31.47 -9.73
N PHE A 383 -5.59 -30.73 -10.19
CA PHE A 383 -6.14 -30.80 -11.54
C PHE A 383 -5.78 -29.51 -12.29
N THR A 384 -5.44 -29.63 -13.56
CA THR A 384 -5.23 -28.49 -14.45
C THR A 384 -6.18 -28.56 -15.62
N VAL A 385 -6.73 -27.43 -16.04
CA VAL A 385 -7.49 -27.29 -17.29
C VAL A 385 -6.80 -26.29 -18.19
N THR A 386 -6.54 -26.69 -19.43
CA THR A 386 -6.14 -25.79 -20.51
C THR A 386 -7.39 -25.45 -21.32
N VAL A 387 -7.74 -24.17 -21.37
CA VAL A 387 -8.88 -23.65 -22.14
C VAL A 387 -8.33 -22.90 -23.35
N ASN A 388 -8.73 -23.31 -24.54
CA ASN A 388 -8.41 -22.61 -25.78
C ASN A 388 -9.65 -21.93 -26.35
N SER A 389 -9.58 -20.62 -26.55
CA SER A 389 -10.67 -19.77 -27.02
C SER A 389 -10.11 -18.56 -27.77
N SER A 390 -10.65 -18.31 -28.96
CA SER A 390 -10.30 -17.12 -29.78
C SER A 390 -8.79 -16.89 -29.97
N GLY A 391 -8.01 -17.97 -30.12
CA GLY A 391 -6.56 -17.90 -30.29
C GLY A 391 -5.77 -17.69 -29.00
N CYS A 392 -6.45 -17.66 -27.85
CA CYS A 392 -5.83 -17.66 -26.54
C CYS A 392 -5.90 -19.03 -25.87
N GLU A 393 -4.77 -19.46 -25.31
CA GLU A 393 -4.68 -20.66 -24.50
C GLU A 393 -4.34 -20.27 -23.05
N ILE A 394 -5.23 -20.61 -22.12
CA ILE A 394 -5.10 -20.28 -20.69
C ILE A 394 -5.16 -21.56 -19.89
N THR A 395 -4.15 -21.80 -19.05
CA THR A 395 -4.12 -22.95 -18.14
C THR A 395 -4.36 -22.50 -16.70
N LYS A 396 -5.28 -23.19 -16.01
CA LYS A 396 -5.56 -22.99 -14.58
C LYS A 396 -5.42 -24.29 -13.82
N SER A 397 -5.02 -24.21 -12.56
CA SER A 397 -4.92 -25.33 -11.63
C SER A 397 -5.92 -25.19 -10.48
N HIS A 398 -6.45 -26.30 -10.01
CA HIS A 398 -7.28 -26.38 -8.81
C HIS A 398 -6.95 -27.65 -8.05
N THR A 399 -6.90 -27.56 -6.72
CA THR A 399 -6.55 -28.69 -5.86
C THR A 399 -7.77 -29.18 -5.10
N ILE A 400 -7.96 -30.49 -5.06
CA ILE A 400 -9.00 -31.18 -4.30
C ILE A 400 -8.38 -32.05 -3.21
N TYR A 401 -9.04 -32.12 -2.05
CA TYR A 401 -8.62 -32.95 -0.91
C TYR A 401 -9.65 -34.03 -0.57
N PHE A 402 -9.21 -35.30 -0.57
CA PHE A 402 -10.02 -36.44 -0.09
C PHE A 402 -9.56 -36.89 1.30
N TYR A 403 -10.40 -36.67 2.32
CA TYR A 403 -10.13 -37.06 3.70
C TYR A 403 -10.76 -38.40 4.09
N GLY A 404 -9.91 -39.34 4.49
CA GLY A 404 -10.32 -40.57 5.14
C GLY A 404 -10.48 -40.34 6.65
N VAL A 405 -11.43 -41.03 7.27
CA VAL A 405 -11.39 -41.23 8.71
C VAL A 405 -10.35 -42.31 8.99
N GLU A 406 -9.16 -41.94 9.46
CA GLU A 406 -8.37 -42.91 10.22
C GLU A 406 -9.14 -43.19 11.51
N GLY A 407 -9.71 -44.39 11.61
CA GLY A 407 -10.24 -44.84 12.89
C GLY A 407 -9.14 -44.81 13.94
N ILE A 408 -9.51 -44.44 15.18
CA ILE A 408 -8.66 -44.54 16.38
C ILE A 408 -8.05 -45.95 16.57
N SER A 409 -8.56 -46.96 15.83
CA SER A 409 -8.05 -48.33 15.73
C SER A 409 -6.73 -48.49 14.96
N ASN A 410 -6.18 -47.45 14.32
CA ASN A 410 -4.91 -47.55 13.61
C ASN A 410 -3.68 -47.05 14.39
N ASN A 411 -3.83 -46.74 15.69
CA ASN A 411 -2.68 -46.55 16.56
C ASN A 411 -2.17 -47.92 17.06
N LYS A 412 -1.22 -48.50 16.32
CA LYS A 412 -0.54 -49.77 16.62
C LYS A 412 0.26 -49.68 17.93
N ASN A 413 -0.41 -49.85 19.07
CA ASN A 413 0.19 -50.29 20.34
C ASN A 413 -0.85 -51.04 21.18
N HIS A 414 -1.38 -52.14 20.63
CA HIS A 414 -2.39 -52.97 21.30
C HIS A 414 -1.71 -54.02 22.18
N HIS A 415 -1.48 -53.68 23.45
CA HIS A 415 -1.08 -54.67 24.46
C HIS A 415 -2.26 -55.52 24.98
N LEU A 416 -3.50 -55.10 24.68
CA LEU A 416 -4.76 -55.71 25.12
C LEU A 416 -5.86 -55.52 24.05
N ASP A 417 -6.40 -56.63 23.55
CA ASP A 417 -7.56 -56.65 22.66
C ASP A 417 -8.75 -57.35 23.33
N ILE A 418 -9.95 -56.81 23.11
CA ILE A 418 -11.20 -57.41 23.60
C ILE A 418 -12.23 -57.50 22.48
N PHE A 419 -12.83 -58.68 22.29
CA PHE A 419 -13.86 -58.89 21.28
C PHE A 419 -14.88 -59.99 21.67
N PRO A 420 -16.14 -59.91 21.21
CA PRO A 420 -16.72 -58.74 20.56
C PRO A 420 -16.84 -57.58 21.55
N ASN A 421 -16.71 -56.35 21.05
CA ASN A 421 -16.99 -55.15 21.84
C ASN A 421 -17.76 -54.18 20.93
N PRO A 422 -19.09 -54.07 21.06
CA PRO A 422 -19.90 -54.45 22.22
C PRO A 422 -20.14 -55.97 22.44
N ALA A 423 -20.18 -56.41 23.70
CA ALA A 423 -20.39 -57.80 24.15
C ALA A 423 -21.76 -57.98 24.83
N SER A 424 -22.31 -59.20 24.85
CA SER A 424 -23.64 -59.49 25.44
C SER A 424 -23.62 -60.53 26.58
N SER A 425 -22.86 -61.62 26.43
CA SER A 425 -22.81 -62.71 27.41
C SER A 425 -21.40 -63.11 27.82
N SER A 426 -20.43 -62.95 26.92
CA SER A 426 -19.02 -63.19 27.17
C SER A 426 -18.18 -62.31 26.26
N LEU A 427 -16.90 -62.16 26.60
CA LEU A 427 -15.91 -61.49 25.77
C LEU A 427 -14.59 -62.27 25.79
N HIS A 428 -13.90 -62.26 24.66
CA HIS A 428 -12.54 -62.77 24.50
C HIS A 428 -11.56 -61.66 24.85
N ILE A 429 -10.55 -62.00 25.63
CA ILE A 429 -9.46 -61.12 26.01
C ILE A 429 -8.18 -61.71 25.45
N CYS A 430 -7.48 -60.92 24.64
CA CYS A 430 -6.19 -61.29 24.05
C CYS A 430 -5.12 -60.32 24.52
N VAL A 431 -3.98 -60.87 24.94
CA VAL A 431 -2.83 -60.10 25.43
C VAL A 431 -1.61 -60.42 24.59
N GLU A 432 -0.73 -59.43 24.42
CA GLU A 432 0.52 -59.60 23.68
C GLU A 432 1.54 -60.46 24.45
N LYS A 433 1.62 -60.27 25.78
CA LYS A 433 2.58 -60.98 26.64
C LYS A 433 1.89 -62.07 27.45
N PRO A 434 2.25 -63.35 27.26
CA PRO A 434 1.70 -64.45 28.04
C PRO A 434 2.22 -64.40 29.47
N GLU A 435 1.33 -64.15 30.43
CA GLU A 435 1.64 -64.01 31.84
C GLU A 435 0.39 -64.20 32.69
N VAL A 436 0.55 -64.08 34.00
CA VAL A 436 -0.56 -64.10 34.97
C VAL A 436 -1.04 -62.68 35.20
N TYR A 437 -2.32 -62.42 34.93
CA TYR A 437 -2.96 -61.11 35.11
C TYR A 437 -4.14 -61.20 36.10
N ASN A 438 -4.35 -60.11 36.82
CA ASN A 438 -5.61 -59.86 37.53
C ASN A 438 -6.56 -59.10 36.60
N ILE A 439 -7.77 -59.62 36.41
CA ILE A 439 -8.81 -58.99 35.59
C ILE A 439 -9.78 -58.24 36.49
N TYR A 440 -10.00 -56.96 36.20
CA TYR A 440 -11.01 -56.14 36.85
C TYR A 440 -11.98 -55.56 35.82
N ILE A 441 -13.28 -55.64 36.08
CA ILE A 441 -14.26 -54.80 35.38
C ILE A 441 -14.76 -53.75 36.35
N LYS A 442 -14.60 -52.49 36.00
CA LYS A 442 -15.00 -51.33 36.80
C LYS A 442 -16.10 -50.55 36.11
N ASP A 443 -16.99 -49.95 36.89
CA ASP A 443 -17.88 -48.92 36.37
C ASP A 443 -17.11 -47.60 36.09
N LEU A 444 -17.81 -46.61 35.52
CA LEU A 444 -17.21 -45.32 35.18
C LEU A 444 -16.78 -44.49 36.40
N THR A 445 -17.22 -44.86 37.61
CA THR A 445 -16.76 -44.23 38.87
C THR A 445 -15.50 -44.88 39.43
N GLY A 446 -15.03 -45.97 38.81
CA GLY A 446 -13.85 -46.74 39.23
C GLY A 446 -14.15 -47.86 40.20
N LYS A 447 -15.42 -48.09 40.56
CA LYS A 447 -15.83 -49.18 41.45
C LYS A 447 -15.72 -50.52 40.73
N THR A 448 -14.99 -51.47 41.32
CA THR A 448 -14.85 -52.83 40.79
C THR A 448 -16.16 -53.61 40.92
N ILE A 449 -16.63 -54.12 39.78
CA ILE A 449 -17.85 -54.93 39.63
C ILE A 449 -17.48 -56.42 39.49
N ILE A 450 -16.42 -56.74 38.74
CA ILE A 450 -15.86 -58.10 38.63
C ILE A 450 -14.37 -58.04 38.96
N SER A 451 -13.91 -59.03 39.72
CA SER A 451 -12.49 -59.25 40.05
C SER A 451 -12.14 -60.72 39.87
N LYS A 452 -11.13 -61.01 39.05
CA LYS A 452 -10.58 -62.35 38.81
C LYS A 452 -9.07 -62.31 39.02
N PRO A 453 -8.57 -62.74 40.18
CA PRO A 453 -7.15 -62.69 40.46
C PRO A 453 -6.40 -63.85 39.80
N SER A 454 -5.16 -63.58 39.37
CA SER A 454 -4.19 -64.60 38.94
C SER A 454 -4.64 -65.50 37.78
N GLU A 455 -5.29 -64.92 36.77
CA GLU A 455 -5.69 -65.64 35.55
C GLU A 455 -4.49 -65.79 34.61
N ASN A 456 -4.25 -67.00 34.12
CA ASN A 456 -3.11 -67.32 33.28
C ASN A 456 -3.45 -67.16 31.79
N PHE A 457 -2.73 -66.28 31.11
CA PHE A 457 -2.88 -66.05 29.67
C PHE A 457 -1.71 -66.72 28.92
N ALA A 458 -2.03 -67.74 28.12
CA ALA A 458 -1.05 -68.41 27.26
C ALA A 458 -0.94 -67.69 25.90
N SER A 459 0.24 -67.75 25.28
CA SER A 459 0.53 -67.05 24.01
C SER A 459 -0.43 -67.51 22.91
N GLY A 460 -1.20 -66.58 22.36
CA GLY A 460 -2.12 -66.85 21.25
C GLY A 460 -3.44 -67.55 21.62
N ASN A 461 -3.78 -67.67 22.89
CA ASN A 461 -5.08 -68.21 23.33
C ASN A 461 -6.03 -67.09 23.80
N ASP A 462 -7.29 -67.20 23.41
CA ASP A 462 -8.37 -66.33 23.89
C ASP A 462 -8.75 -66.70 25.33
N TYR A 463 -8.67 -65.74 26.26
CA TYR A 463 -9.31 -65.91 27.56
C TYR A 463 -10.77 -65.46 27.46
N ILE A 464 -11.71 -66.38 27.69
CA ILE A 464 -13.14 -66.09 27.63
C ILE A 464 -13.65 -65.70 29.01
N LEU A 465 -14.09 -64.45 29.16
CA LEU A 465 -14.69 -63.93 30.37
C LEU A 465 -16.22 -63.89 30.25
N ASP A 466 -16.92 -64.60 31.14
CA ASP A 466 -18.39 -64.52 31.28
C ASP A 466 -18.78 -63.17 31.91
N ILE A 467 -19.63 -62.43 31.20
CA ILE A 467 -20.16 -61.13 31.60
C ILE A 467 -21.69 -61.08 31.59
N LYS A 468 -22.38 -62.22 31.48
CA LYS A 468 -23.85 -62.28 31.32
C LYS A 468 -24.65 -61.58 32.43
N ASN A 469 -24.02 -61.41 33.60
CA ASN A 469 -24.62 -60.77 34.77
C ASN A 469 -24.32 -59.27 34.87
N LEU A 470 -23.52 -58.71 33.95
CA LEU A 470 -23.34 -57.27 33.86
C LEU A 470 -24.58 -56.62 33.24
N SER A 471 -25.00 -55.50 33.83
CA SER A 471 -26.07 -54.69 33.24
C SER A 471 -25.58 -54.05 31.93
N ARG A 472 -26.52 -53.71 31.04
CA ARG A 472 -26.20 -52.96 29.82
C ARG A 472 -25.57 -51.62 30.18
N GLY A 473 -24.45 -51.29 29.57
CA GLY A 473 -23.72 -50.08 29.91
C GLY A 473 -22.27 -50.06 29.45
N ILE A 474 -21.55 -49.01 29.84
CA ILE A 474 -20.13 -48.84 29.56
C ILE A 474 -19.34 -49.13 30.83
N TYR A 475 -18.30 -49.95 30.70
CA TYR A 475 -17.39 -50.36 31.75
C TYR A 475 -15.93 -50.15 31.31
N LEU A 476 -15.02 -50.22 32.26
CA LEU A 476 -13.58 -50.29 32.02
C LEU A 476 -13.09 -51.69 32.40
N LEU A 477 -12.54 -52.42 31.43
CA LEU A 477 -11.83 -53.67 31.68
C LEU A 477 -10.35 -53.35 31.90
N GLN A 478 -9.80 -53.81 33.02
CA GLN A 478 -8.42 -53.58 33.41
C GLN A 478 -7.70 -54.92 33.64
N LEU A 479 -6.55 -55.10 33.01
CA LEU A 479 -5.62 -56.21 33.29
C LEU A 479 -4.40 -55.67 34.03
N VAL A 480 -4.04 -56.29 35.15
CA VAL A 480 -2.92 -55.84 35.99
C VAL A 480 -2.04 -57.02 36.38
N ASN A 481 -0.73 -56.93 36.11
CA ASN A 481 0.30 -57.81 36.67
C ASN A 481 1.24 -56.98 37.58
N GLU A 482 2.36 -57.54 38.02
CA GLU A 482 3.29 -56.85 38.93
C GLU A 482 4.00 -55.63 38.31
N SER A 483 4.07 -55.56 36.96
CA SER A 483 4.88 -54.58 36.24
C SER A 483 4.08 -53.60 35.38
N SER A 484 2.82 -53.90 35.08
CA SER A 484 2.02 -53.22 34.07
C SER A 484 0.52 -53.27 34.35
N SER A 485 -0.20 -52.28 33.82
CA SER A 485 -1.65 -52.19 33.87
C SER A 485 -2.18 -51.72 32.52
N TYR A 486 -3.11 -52.49 31.94
CA TYR A 486 -3.78 -52.18 30.68
C TYR A 486 -5.26 -51.94 30.94
N THR A 487 -5.85 -50.93 30.31
CA THR A 487 -7.27 -50.59 30.46
C THR A 487 -7.93 -50.40 29.11
N GLN A 488 -9.06 -51.07 28.89
CA GLN A 488 -9.84 -50.97 27.66
C GLN A 488 -11.32 -50.75 27.97
N LYS A 489 -11.97 -49.88 27.19
CA LYS A 489 -13.41 -49.62 27.30
C LYS A 489 -14.21 -50.84 26.86
N LEU A 490 -15.08 -51.36 27.71
CA LEU A 490 -16.02 -52.45 27.41
C LEU A 490 -17.45 -51.91 27.32
N ILE A 491 -18.16 -52.27 26.25
CA ILE A 491 -19.58 -51.94 26.06
C ILE A 491 -20.40 -53.23 26.19
N VAL A 492 -21.30 -53.28 27.17
CA VAL A 492 -22.21 -54.42 27.40
C VAL A 492 -23.61 -54.09 26.86
N ARG A 493 -24.17 -54.99 26.04
CA ARG A 493 -25.46 -54.85 25.34
C ARG A 493 -26.50 -55.85 25.78
#